data_AF-A0A6I7WF63-F1
#
_entry.id   AF-A0A6I7WF63-F1
#
_cell.length_a   1.000
_cell.length_b   1.000
_cell.length_c   1.000
_cell.angle_alpha   90.00
_cell.angle_beta   90.00
_cell.angle_gamma   90.00
#
_symmetry.space_group_name_H-M   'P 1'
#
loop_
_entity.id
_entity.type
_entity.pdbx_description
1 polymer ?
#
loop_
_entity_poly.entity_id
_entity_poly.type
_entity_poly.pdbx_seq_one_letter_code
_entity_poly.pdbx_strand_id
1 'polypeptide(L)'
;MKSGQAERVFNAMYRALKAGGILGIVEHRNAAQIHQDPKALSGYVTEAYVIQLAEQAGFKLLAKSEINANPKDSQTHPNGVWSLPNGIRLSHYPLRLRARTNAIA
;
A
#
# COMPACT_ATOMS: atom_id res chain seq x y z
N MET A 1 -1.15 -2.23 6.73
CA MET A 1 -1.69 -1.65 8.00
C MET A 1 -1.92 -2.76 9.02
N LYS A 2 -1.70 -2.51 10.33
CA LYS A 2 -2.00 -3.49 11.38
C LYS A 2 -3.53 -3.72 11.46
N SER A 3 -3.93 -4.99 11.58
CA SER A 3 -5.34 -5.38 11.77
C SER A 3 -5.99 -4.60 12.92
N GLY A 4 -7.20 -4.08 12.72
CA GLY A 4 -7.95 -3.21 13.64
C GLY A 4 -7.72 -1.70 13.47
N GLN A 5 -6.54 -1.26 13.02
CA GLN A 5 -6.35 0.16 12.63
C GLN A 5 -6.96 0.43 11.25
N ALA A 6 -6.78 -0.52 10.32
CA ALA A 6 -7.31 -0.40 8.97
C ALA A 6 -8.83 -0.20 8.98
N GLU A 7 -9.58 -1.05 9.68
CA GLU A 7 -11.03 -0.96 9.81
C GLU A 7 -11.50 0.41 10.34
N ARG A 8 -10.84 0.94 11.39
CA ARG A 8 -11.16 2.27 11.93
C ARG A 8 -10.94 3.38 10.90
N VAL A 9 -9.88 3.28 10.10
CA VAL A 9 -9.55 4.23 9.04
C VAL A 9 -10.58 4.16 7.92
N PHE A 10 -10.94 2.97 7.44
CA PHE A 10 -11.99 2.81 6.43
C PHE A 10 -13.35 3.36 6.91
N ASN A 11 -13.73 3.07 8.15
CA ASN A 11 -14.94 3.63 8.76
C ASN A 11 -14.88 5.17 8.89
N ALA A 12 -13.70 5.73 9.17
CA ALA A 12 -13.52 7.17 9.21
C ALA A 12 -13.62 7.80 7.81
N MET A 13 -13.02 7.17 6.79
CA MET A 13 -13.13 7.60 5.39
C MET A 13 -14.59 7.61 4.91
N TYR A 14 -15.36 6.56 5.25
CA TYR A 14 -16.78 6.47 4.91
C TYR A 14 -17.60 7.61 5.53
N ARG A 15 -17.37 7.91 6.82
CA ARG A 15 -18.04 9.04 7.50
C ARG A 15 -17.62 10.42 6.98
N ALA A 16 -16.39 10.55 6.50
CA ALA A 16 -15.86 11.82 6.01
C ALA A 16 -16.41 12.19 4.63
N LEU A 17 -16.78 11.21 3.82
CA LEU A 17 -17.35 11.43 2.50
C LEU A 17 -18.86 11.73 2.60
N LYS A 18 -19.34 12.66 1.76
CA LYS A 18 -20.78 12.82 1.53
C LYS A 18 -21.38 11.55 0.92
N ALA A 19 -22.69 11.36 1.04
CA ALA A 19 -23.39 10.31 0.33
C ALA A 19 -23.11 10.38 -1.19
N GLY A 20 -22.74 9.24 -1.78
CA GLY A 20 -22.31 9.16 -3.19
C GLY A 20 -20.88 9.64 -3.47
N GLY A 21 -20.10 9.98 -2.45
CA GLY A 21 -18.66 10.26 -2.59
C GLY A 21 -17.88 9.01 -3.04
N ILE A 22 -16.77 9.23 -3.73
CA ILE A 22 -15.89 8.18 -4.24
C ILE A 22 -14.60 8.17 -3.43
N LEU A 23 -14.21 6.99 -2.94
CA LEU A 23 -12.92 6.75 -2.31
C LEU A 23 -11.96 6.12 -3.33
N GLY A 24 -10.83 6.79 -3.59
CA GLY A 24 -9.71 6.22 -4.34
C GLY A 24 -8.68 5.63 -3.39
N ILE A 25 -8.15 4.45 -3.71
CA ILE A 25 -7.14 3.75 -2.90
C ILE A 25 -5.99 3.36 -3.80
N VAL A 26 -4.77 3.61 -3.33
CA VAL A 26 -3.52 3.17 -3.96
C VAL A 26 -2.68 2.50 -2.89
N GLU A 27 -2.22 1.29 -3.16
CA GLU A 27 -1.45 0.47 -2.22
C GLU A 27 -0.42 -0.40 -2.95
N HIS A 28 0.57 -0.89 -2.22
CA HIS A 28 1.52 -1.88 -2.73
C HIS A 28 0.87 -3.25 -2.84
N ARG A 29 0.52 -3.66 -4.07
CA ARG A 29 -0.21 -4.90 -4.35
C ARG A 29 0.67 -6.14 -4.12
N ASN A 30 0.17 -7.08 -3.32
CA ASN A 30 0.72 -8.42 -3.14
C ASN A 30 0.05 -9.43 -4.09
N ALA A 31 0.64 -10.62 -4.22
CA ALA A 31 0.11 -11.69 -5.06
C ALA A 31 -1.25 -12.15 -4.54
N ALA A 32 -2.21 -12.34 -5.45
CA ALA A 32 -3.60 -12.61 -5.12
C ALA A 32 -3.85 -13.93 -4.37
N GLN A 33 -2.93 -14.90 -4.50
CA GLN A 33 -3.05 -16.23 -3.89
C GLN A 33 -2.50 -16.31 -2.46
N ILE A 34 -1.93 -15.21 -1.94
CA ILE A 34 -1.33 -15.18 -0.60
C ILE A 34 -2.38 -14.68 0.41
N HIS A 35 -2.41 -15.27 1.60
CA HIS A 35 -3.19 -14.71 2.70
C HIS A 35 -2.57 -13.40 3.20
N GLN A 36 -3.38 -12.38 3.42
CA GLN A 36 -2.91 -11.11 3.97
C GLN A 36 -2.19 -11.32 5.31
N ASP A 37 -0.97 -10.79 5.43
CA ASP A 37 -0.29 -10.71 6.73
C ASP A 37 -1.03 -9.71 7.64
N PRO A 38 -1.59 -10.14 8.78
CA PRO A 38 -2.30 -9.26 9.71
C PRO A 38 -1.38 -8.24 10.41
N LYS A 39 -0.06 -8.50 10.42
CA LYS A 39 0.96 -7.58 10.95
C LYS A 39 1.42 -6.58 9.89
N ALA A 40 1.18 -6.87 8.61
CA ALA A 40 1.58 -6.07 7.45
C ALA A 40 3.07 -5.68 7.45
N LEU A 41 3.96 -6.61 7.84
CA LEU A 41 5.38 -6.32 8.03
C LEU A 41 6.09 -5.93 6.73
N SER A 42 5.75 -6.59 5.63
CA SER A 42 6.33 -6.33 4.31
C SER A 42 5.79 -5.05 3.65
N GLY A 43 4.71 -4.48 4.17
CA GLY A 43 3.99 -3.35 3.55
C GLY A 43 3.15 -3.72 2.32
N TYR A 44 3.29 -4.94 1.78
CA TYR A 44 2.45 -5.43 0.70
C TYR A 44 1.06 -5.85 1.22
N VAL A 45 0.02 -5.54 0.44
CA VAL A 45 -1.37 -5.90 0.75
C VAL A 45 -2.06 -6.56 -0.44
N THR A 46 -2.92 -7.54 -0.19
CA THR A 46 -3.70 -8.16 -1.27
C THR A 46 -4.87 -7.28 -1.66
N GLU A 47 -5.16 -7.19 -2.96
CA GLU A 47 -6.28 -6.39 -3.48
C GLU A 47 -7.62 -6.85 -2.86
N ALA A 48 -7.83 -8.17 -2.74
CA ALA A 48 -9.02 -8.74 -2.14
C ALA A 48 -9.23 -8.27 -0.68
N TYR A 49 -8.15 -8.17 0.11
CA TYR A 49 -8.25 -7.70 1.49
C TYR A 49 -8.63 -6.22 1.59
N VAL A 50 -8.04 -5.38 0.72
CA VAL A 50 -8.37 -3.94 0.68
C VAL A 50 -9.81 -3.72 0.25
N ILE A 51 -10.29 -4.47 -0.75
CA ILE A 51 -11.69 -4.42 -1.19
C ILE A 51 -12.62 -4.85 -0.04
N GLN A 52 -12.31 -5.96 0.64
CA GLN A 52 -13.11 -6.44 1.77
C GLN A 52 -13.22 -5.39 2.88
N LEU A 53 -12.12 -4.71 3.24
CA LEU A 53 -12.15 -3.64 4.24
C LEU A 53 -13.03 -2.45 3.82
N ALA A 54 -12.98 -2.07 2.54
CA ALA A 54 -13.81 -1.00 2.01
C ALA A 54 -15.30 -1.39 2.04
N GLU A 55 -15.63 -2.61 1.62
CA GLU A 55 -17.00 -3.14 1.63
C GLU A 55 -17.56 -3.25 3.05
N GLN A 56 -16.75 -3.70 4.02
CA GLN A 56 -17.13 -3.74 5.43
C GLN A 56 -17.48 -2.36 6.00
N ALA A 57 -16.83 -1.30 5.51
CA ALA A 57 -17.15 0.08 5.90
C ALA A 57 -18.38 0.67 5.18
N GLY A 58 -18.92 -0.02 4.17
CA GLY A 58 -20.11 0.39 3.41
C GLY A 58 -19.84 0.90 1.99
N PHE A 59 -18.59 0.88 1.52
CA PHE A 59 -18.28 1.19 0.12
C PHE A 59 -18.69 0.06 -0.82
N LYS A 60 -18.80 0.37 -2.11
CA LYS A 60 -18.97 -0.62 -3.18
C LYS A 60 -17.83 -0.45 -4.18
N LEU A 61 -17.25 -1.55 -4.65
CA LEU A 61 -16.22 -1.49 -5.68
C LEU A 61 -16.81 -0.95 -6.99
N LEU A 62 -16.30 0.20 -7.44
CA LEU A 62 -16.75 0.85 -8.67
C LEU A 62 -15.90 0.45 -9.87
N ALA A 63 -14.57 0.47 -9.72
CA ALA A 63 -13.62 0.18 -10.79
C ALA A 63 -12.25 -0.20 -10.21
N LYS A 64 -11.39 -0.76 -11.06
CA LYS A 64 -9.98 -1.06 -10.77
C LYS A 64 -9.10 -0.44 -11.85
N SER A 65 -7.88 -0.05 -11.50
CA SER A 65 -6.91 0.54 -12.43
C SER A 65 -5.55 -0.12 -12.27
N GLU A 66 -4.92 -0.41 -13.40
CA GLU A 66 -3.58 -0.99 -13.50
C GLU A 66 -2.51 0.08 -13.78
N ILE A 67 -2.85 1.38 -13.67
CA ILE A 67 -1.96 2.48 -14.07
C ILE A 67 -0.61 2.46 -13.34
N ASN A 68 -0.60 2.04 -12.07
CA ASN A 68 0.61 1.93 -11.24
C ASN A 68 1.15 0.48 -11.16
N ALA A 69 0.58 -0.45 -11.92
CA ALA A 69 1.04 -1.83 -11.93
C ALA A 69 2.38 -1.93 -12.66
N ASN A 70 3.46 -2.10 -11.90
CA ASN A 70 4.79 -2.30 -12.46
C ASN A 70 5.03 -3.80 -12.72
N PRO A 71 5.11 -4.27 -13.98
CA PRO A 71 5.37 -5.68 -14.27
C PRO A 71 6.77 -6.14 -13.81
N LYS A 72 7.67 -5.21 -13.46
CA LYS A 72 9.00 -5.51 -12.92
C LYS A 72 9.01 -5.63 -11.39
N ASP A 73 7.91 -5.35 -10.70
CA ASP A 73 7.84 -5.57 -9.25
C ASP A 73 7.54 -7.05 -8.96
N SER A 74 8.58 -7.78 -8.54
CA SER A 74 8.45 -9.18 -8.14
C SER A 74 7.73 -9.38 -6.80
N GLN A 75 7.56 -8.32 -6.01
CA GLN A 75 6.96 -8.32 -4.66
C GLN A 75 7.73 -9.17 -3.63
N THR A 76 8.88 -9.74 -4.00
CA THR A 76 9.69 -10.66 -3.19
C THR A 76 10.94 -9.99 -2.58
N HIS A 77 10.84 -8.72 -2.25
CA HIS A 77 11.98 -7.97 -1.72
C HIS A 77 12.29 -8.35 -0.27
N PRO A 78 13.58 -8.47 0.14
CA PRO A 78 13.95 -8.95 1.48
C PRO A 78 13.30 -8.21 2.65
N ASN A 79 13.08 -6.91 2.51
CA ASN A 79 12.40 -6.07 3.52
C ASN A 79 11.04 -5.57 3.04
N GLY A 80 10.41 -6.26 2.08
CA GLY A 80 9.19 -5.80 1.42
C GLY A 80 9.36 -4.45 0.74
N VAL A 81 8.32 -3.61 0.78
CA VAL A 81 8.28 -2.28 0.13
C VAL A 81 9.34 -1.31 0.69
N TRP A 82 9.95 -1.64 1.84
CA TRP A 82 11.01 -0.87 2.48
C TRP A 82 12.39 -1.13 1.86
N SER A 83 12.48 -1.99 0.85
CA SER A 83 13.71 -2.33 0.14
C SER A 83 14.04 -1.23 -0.88
N LEU A 84 14.62 -0.12 -0.42
CA LEU A 84 15.09 0.94 -1.32
C LEU A 84 16.38 0.51 -2.06
N PRO A 85 16.54 0.86 -3.36
CA PRO A 85 17.80 0.71 -4.05
C PRO A 85 18.79 1.73 -3.49
N ASN A 86 19.75 1.24 -2.73
CA ASN A 86 20.89 1.96 -2.15
C ASN A 86 20.60 2.80 -0.88
N GLY A 87 20.70 2.12 0.27
CA GLY A 87 21.66 2.57 1.28
C GLY A 87 21.17 3.41 2.47
N ILE A 88 19.92 3.87 2.54
CA ILE A 88 19.41 4.56 3.75
C ILE A 88 18.55 3.60 4.59
N ARG A 89 19.10 2.41 4.84
CA ARG A 89 18.88 1.59 6.04
C ARG A 89 20.12 0.69 6.23
N LEU A 90 21.27 1.32 6.42
CA LEU A 90 22.45 0.66 6.99
C LEU A 90 22.93 1.52 8.17
N SER A 91 22.84 0.98 9.38
CA SER A 91 23.71 1.40 10.46
C SER A 91 25.16 1.17 10.02
N HIS A 92 25.82 2.21 9.48
CA HIS A 92 27.28 2.51 9.46
C HIS A 92 27.78 3.19 8.16
N TYR A 93 28.11 4.50 8.26
CA TYR A 93 29.22 5.26 7.61
C TYR A 93 29.28 5.52 6.07
N PRO A 94 30.08 6.51 5.58
CA PRO A 94 30.04 7.97 5.79
C PRO A 94 29.63 8.75 4.52
N LEU A 95 29.28 10.03 4.73
CA LEU A 95 28.88 11.02 3.74
C LEU A 95 29.84 11.16 2.55
N ARG A 96 29.36 10.88 1.33
CA ARG A 96 29.65 11.62 0.08
C ARG A 96 28.95 10.96 -1.11
N LEU A 97 27.80 11.50 -1.52
CA LEU A 97 27.55 12.02 -2.88
C LEU A 97 26.09 12.47 -2.97
N ARG A 98 25.90 13.76 -3.24
CA ARG A 98 24.62 14.33 -3.66
C ARG A 98 24.37 13.96 -5.12
N ALA A 99 23.15 13.55 -5.47
CA ALA A 99 22.52 13.99 -6.72
C ALA A 99 21.02 13.64 -6.79
N ARG A 100 20.22 14.71 -6.82
CA ARG A 100 19.05 14.96 -7.69
C ARG A 100 17.78 14.12 -7.50
N THR A 101 16.83 14.79 -6.84
CA THR A 101 15.38 14.64 -6.86
C THR A 101 14.82 14.42 -8.28
N ASN A 102 13.77 13.60 -8.38
CA ASN A 102 12.49 13.94 -9.00
C ASN A 102 11.45 12.88 -8.62
N ALA A 103 10.31 13.33 -8.08
CA ALA A 103 9.10 12.54 -7.88
C ALA A 103 8.13 12.90 -9.01
N ILE A 104 7.46 11.89 -9.58
CA ILE A 104 6.29 12.07 -10.45
C ILE A 104 5.24 11.06 -9.96
N ALA A 105 4.01 11.55 -9.86
CA ALA A 105 2.81 10.87 -9.39
C ALA A 105 2.36 9.72 -10.29
#